data_AF-A0A2V8GQY7-F1
#
_entry.id   AF-A0A2V8GQY7-F1
#
_cell.length_a   1.000
_cell.length_b   1.000
_cell.length_c   1.000
_cell.angle_alpha   90.00
_cell.angle_beta   90.00
_cell.angle_gamma   90.00
#
_symmetry.space_group_name_H-M   'P 1'
#
loop_
_entity.id
_entity.type
_entity.pdbx_description
1 polymer ?
#
loop_
_entity_poly.entity_id
_entity_poly.type
_entity_poly.pdbx_seq_one_letter_code
_entity_poly.pdbx_strand_id
1 'polypeptide(L)'
;MERKILVVSDATGSTAEHVLRAALAQFDADDVLIERRPQVRTVQEVCGVVEEAHRTGAMLVHTLASVDLRREIYFRATERRIQSVDLLGNVLSDLSSFLGAAPGGVPGGVHRFDENYYRRMDALTFVVKHDDGMGLEDLDRAEI
;
A
#
# COMPACT_ATOMS: atom_id res chain seq x y z
N MET A 1 -26.37 4.40 -8.06
CA MET A 1 -25.25 3.49 -8.37
C MET A 1 -24.25 3.66 -7.25
N GLU A 2 -23.83 2.56 -6.64
CA GLU A 2 -22.86 2.58 -5.54
C GLU A 2 -21.52 3.14 -6.04
N ARG A 3 -20.97 4.14 -5.36
CA ARG A 3 -19.72 4.80 -5.76
C ARG A 3 -18.56 3.92 -5.31
N LYS A 4 -17.69 3.48 -6.23
CA LYS A 4 -16.59 2.55 -5.92
C LYS A 4 -15.22 3.21 -6.05
N ILE A 5 -14.34 2.95 -5.10
CA ILE A 5 -12.92 3.31 -5.15
C ILE A 5 -12.07 2.05 -4.99
N LEU A 6 -11.19 1.79 -5.96
CA LEU A 6 -10.19 0.73 -5.87
C LEU A 6 -8.88 1.30 -5.35
N VAL A 7 -8.43 0.76 -4.22
CA VAL A 7 -7.17 1.10 -3.58
C VAL A 7 -6.09 0.12 -4.05
N VAL A 8 -5.10 0.61 -4.81
CA VAL A 8 -4.06 -0.22 -5.44
C VAL A 8 -2.72 -0.06 -4.72
N SER A 9 -2.05 -1.15 -4.42
CA SER A 9 -0.75 -1.11 -3.75
C SER A 9 0.13 -2.31 -4.07
N ASP A 10 1.44 -2.09 -4.13
CA ASP A 10 2.46 -3.14 -4.26
C ASP A 10 2.76 -3.87 -2.92
N ALA A 11 2.11 -3.41 -1.85
CA ALA A 11 2.14 -3.95 -0.50
C ALA A 11 0.71 -4.27 0.00
N THR A 12 0.27 -3.70 1.13
CA THR A 12 -1.02 -4.01 1.77
C THR A 12 -2.16 -3.05 1.38
N GLY A 13 -1.84 -1.87 0.85
CA GLY A 13 -2.82 -0.82 0.57
C GLY A 13 -3.38 -0.09 1.79
N SER A 14 -2.92 -0.41 3.00
CA SER A 14 -3.39 0.19 4.25
C SER A 14 -3.15 1.70 4.33
N THR A 15 -1.97 2.17 3.91
CA THR A 15 -1.63 3.60 3.87
C THR A 15 -2.60 4.38 2.97
N ALA A 16 -2.84 3.89 1.76
CA ALA A 16 -3.75 4.52 0.81
C ALA A 16 -5.19 4.53 1.35
N GLU A 17 -5.64 3.42 1.91
CA GLU A 17 -6.98 3.34 2.52
C GLU A 17 -7.13 4.32 3.68
N HIS A 18 -6.12 4.45 4.54
CA HIS A 18 -6.15 5.35 5.69
C HIS A 18 -6.25 6.82 5.25
N VAL A 19 -5.42 7.24 4.30
CA VAL A 19 -5.47 8.58 3.72
C VAL A 19 -6.80 8.83 3.03
N LEU A 20 -7.30 7.86 2.27
CA LEU A 20 -8.59 7.95 1.60
C LEU A 20 -9.75 8.12 2.59
N ARG A 21 -9.78 7.32 3.66
CA ARG A 21 -10.83 7.43 4.70
C ARG A 21 -10.79 8.79 5.40
N ALA A 22 -9.59 9.31 5.71
CA ALA A 22 -9.43 10.63 6.29
C ALA A 22 -9.95 11.73 5.34
N ALA A 23 -9.67 11.62 4.04
CA ALA A 23 -10.19 12.54 3.03
C ALA A 23 -11.72 12.43 2.87
N LEU A 24 -12.27 11.22 2.83
CA LEU A 24 -13.71 10.97 2.70
C LEU A 24 -14.50 11.50 3.89
N ALA A 25 -13.91 11.57 5.09
CA ALA A 25 -14.55 12.18 6.25
C ALA A 25 -14.87 13.68 6.08
N GLN A 26 -14.34 14.33 5.03
CA GLN A 26 -14.69 15.71 4.67
C GLN A 26 -15.93 15.80 3.74
N PHE A 27 -16.53 14.66 3.40
CA PHE A 27 -17.67 14.56 2.49
C PHE A 27 -18.77 13.71 3.12
N ASP A 28 -20.01 13.92 2.66
CA ASP A 28 -21.12 13.01 2.94
C ASP A 28 -21.03 11.80 1.97
N ALA A 29 -20.29 10.77 2.40
CA ALA A 29 -19.76 9.71 1.55
C ALA A 29 -20.08 8.29 2.07
N ASP A 30 -21.19 8.12 2.79
CA ASP A 30 -21.58 6.86 3.42
C ASP A 30 -21.85 5.71 2.43
N ASP A 31 -22.08 6.02 1.15
CA ASP A 31 -22.33 5.07 0.05
C ASP A 31 -21.08 4.74 -0.78
N VAL A 32 -19.89 5.19 -0.36
CA VAL A 32 -18.63 4.91 -1.06
C VAL A 32 -18.05 3.57 -0.63
N LEU A 33 -18.05 2.60 -1.55
CA LEU A 33 -17.42 1.30 -1.37
C LEU A 33 -15.93 1.37 -1.69
N ILE A 34 -15.10 1.11 -0.68
CA ILE A 34 -13.63 1.05 -0.81
C ILE A 34 -13.20 -0.41 -0.87
N GLU A 35 -12.50 -0.79 -1.94
CA GLU A 35 -11.93 -2.13 -2.08
C GLU A 35 -10.43 -2.08 -2.35
N ARG A 36 -9.66 -2.92 -1.64
CA ARG A 36 -8.20 -3.00 -1.85
C ARG A 36 -7.83 -4.03 -2.92
N ARG A 37 -6.79 -3.72 -3.66
CA ARG A 37 -6.03 -4.60 -4.56
C ARG A 37 -4.56 -4.57 -4.12
N PRO A 38 -4.22 -5.36 -3.09
CA PRO A 38 -2.85 -5.44 -2.58
C PRO A 38 -1.96 -6.26 -3.54
N GLN A 39 -0.65 -6.21 -3.31
CA GLN A 39 0.36 -7.00 -4.03
C GLN A 39 0.40 -6.78 -5.56
N VAL A 40 -0.05 -5.62 -6.06
CA VAL A 40 0.05 -5.28 -7.49
C VAL A 40 1.48 -4.86 -7.80
N ARG A 41 2.23 -5.78 -8.42
CA ARG A 41 3.70 -5.69 -8.61
C ARG A 41 4.13 -5.80 -10.06
N THR A 42 3.20 -6.06 -10.97
CA THR A 42 3.48 -6.23 -12.40
C THR A 42 2.57 -5.35 -13.25
N VAL A 43 3.01 -5.08 -14.48
CA VAL A 43 2.24 -4.33 -15.49
C VAL A 43 0.94 -5.06 -15.82
N GLN A 44 0.97 -6.39 -15.86
CA GLN A 44 -0.21 -7.22 -16.13
C GLN A 44 -1.27 -7.09 -15.04
N GLU A 45 -0.87 -7.09 -13.77
CA GLU A 45 -1.79 -6.85 -12.65
C GLU A 45 -2.37 -5.44 -12.69
N VAL A 46 -1.54 -4.43 -13.00
CA VAL A 46 -2.01 -3.06 -13.22
C VAL A 46 -3.07 -3.02 -14.32
N CYS A 47 -2.82 -3.66 -15.46
CA CYS A 47 -3.80 -3.75 -16.55
C CYS A 47 -5.12 -4.36 -16.06
N GLY A 48 -5.06 -5.45 -15.31
CA GLY A 48 -6.25 -6.11 -14.75
C GLY A 48 -7.08 -5.19 -13.85
N VAL A 49 -6.41 -4.44 -12.96
CA VAL A 49 -7.08 -3.49 -12.06
C VAL A 49 -7.68 -2.31 -12.81
N VAL A 50 -7.00 -1.81 -13.84
CA VAL A 50 -7.51 -0.70 -14.66
C VAL A 50 -8.74 -1.14 -15.48
N GLU A 51 -8.73 -2.34 -16.05
CA GLU A 51 -9.89 -2.89 -16.74
C GLU A 51 -11.08 -3.12 -15.79
N GLU A 52 -10.80 -3.59 -14.56
CA GLU A 52 -11.82 -3.69 -13.53
C GLU A 52 -12.44 -2.32 -13.20
N ALA A 53 -11.61 -1.30 -12.99
CA ALA A 53 -12.06 0.05 -12.71
C ALA A 53 -12.90 0.62 -13.86
N HIS A 54 -12.48 0.39 -15.12
CA HIS A 54 -13.24 0.81 -16.28
C HIS A 54 -14.63 0.18 -16.31
N ARG A 55 -14.71 -1.15 -16.17
CA ARG A 55 -15.97 -1.91 -16.21
C ARG A 55 -16.93 -1.52 -15.09
N THR A 56 -16.39 -1.18 -13.92
CA THR A 56 -17.19 -0.87 -12.73
C THR A 56 -17.44 0.63 -12.53
N GLY A 57 -16.82 1.49 -13.35
CA GLY A 57 -16.86 2.95 -13.16
C GLY A 57 -16.14 3.40 -11.89
N ALA A 58 -15.20 2.62 -11.37
CA ALA A 58 -14.51 2.92 -10.12
C ALA A 58 -13.38 3.94 -10.31
N MET A 59 -13.16 4.76 -9.29
CA MET A 59 -11.96 5.59 -9.19
C MET A 59 -10.78 4.76 -8.68
N LEU A 60 -9.57 5.09 -9.12
CA LEU A 60 -8.33 4.49 -8.64
C LEU A 60 -7.63 5.41 -7.63
N VAL A 61 -7.18 4.85 -6.51
CA VAL A 61 -6.28 5.52 -5.55
C VAL A 61 -5.12 4.58 -5.28
N HIS A 62 -3.88 5.03 -5.41
CA HIS A 62 -2.75 4.09 -5.34
C HIS A 62 -1.53 4.58 -4.57
N THR A 63 -0.81 3.60 -4.03
CA THR A 63 0.50 3.76 -3.37
C THR A 63 1.44 2.69 -3.95
N LEU A 64 2.25 3.09 -4.92
CA LEU A 64 3.18 2.20 -5.62
C LEU A 64 4.59 2.78 -5.55
N ALA A 65 5.58 2.00 -5.15
CA ALA A 65 6.98 2.44 -5.12
C ALA A 65 7.59 2.47 -6.52
N SER A 66 7.21 1.53 -7.39
CA SER A 66 7.69 1.45 -8.78
C SER A 66 7.18 2.60 -9.64
N VAL A 67 8.11 3.36 -10.23
CA VAL A 67 7.80 4.44 -11.19
C VAL A 67 7.07 3.89 -12.42
N ASP A 68 7.47 2.70 -12.91
CA ASP A 68 6.90 2.12 -14.12
C ASP A 68 5.43 1.73 -13.93
N LEU A 69 5.09 1.14 -12.77
CA LEU A 69 3.70 0.80 -12.46
C LEU A 69 2.82 2.04 -12.30
N ARG A 70 3.36 3.13 -11.72
CA ARG A 70 2.64 4.41 -11.62
C ARG A 70 2.38 5.02 -12.99
N ARG A 71 3.39 5.00 -13.88
CA ARG A 71 3.24 5.46 -15.26
C ARG A 71 2.20 4.64 -16.03
N GLU A 72 2.20 3.33 -15.83
CA GLU A 72 1.22 2.45 -16.48
C GLU A 72 -0.21 2.75 -16.03
N ILE A 73 -0.45 2.93 -14.71
CA ILE A 73 -1.76 3.37 -14.22
C ILE A 73 -2.14 4.70 -14.85
N TYR A 74 -1.26 5.70 -14.82
CA TYR A 74 -1.54 7.03 -15.37
C TYR A 74 -1.94 6.97 -16.85
N PHE A 75 -1.15 6.26 -17.67
CA PHE A 75 -1.41 6.13 -19.10
C PHE A 75 -2.75 5.45 -19.37
N ARG A 76 -2.96 4.26 -18.80
CA ARG A 76 -4.16 3.44 -19.04
C ARG A 76 -5.43 4.09 -18.50
N ALA A 77 -5.35 4.70 -17.31
CA ALA A 77 -6.47 5.40 -16.70
C ALA A 77 -6.86 6.62 -17.53
N THR A 78 -5.87 7.38 -18.04
CA THR A 78 -6.11 8.52 -18.93
C THR A 78 -6.79 8.08 -20.23
N GLU A 79 -6.29 7.03 -20.90
CA GLU A 79 -6.91 6.48 -22.11
C GLU A 79 -8.38 6.11 -21.92
N ARG A 80 -8.70 5.52 -20.76
CA ARG A 80 -10.04 5.02 -20.42
C ARG A 80 -10.92 6.03 -19.69
N ARG A 81 -10.42 7.26 -19.48
CA ARG A 81 -11.09 8.34 -18.73
C ARG A 81 -11.48 7.94 -17.31
N ILE A 82 -10.62 7.16 -16.65
CA ILE A 82 -10.77 6.74 -15.27
C ILE A 82 -10.08 7.77 -14.37
N GLN A 83 -10.78 8.23 -13.33
CA GLN A 83 -10.17 9.09 -12.31
C GLN A 83 -9.13 8.29 -11.54
N SER A 84 -7.90 8.81 -11.42
CA SER A 84 -6.82 8.16 -10.68
C SER A 84 -6.04 9.16 -9.83
N VAL A 85 -5.63 8.74 -8.63
CA VAL A 85 -4.81 9.53 -7.69
C VAL A 85 -3.60 8.72 -7.24
N ASP A 86 -2.43 9.29 -7.49
CA ASP A 86 -1.14 8.81 -6.98
C ASP A 86 -0.81 9.50 -5.65
N LEU A 87 -0.89 8.75 -4.54
CA LEU A 87 -0.62 9.30 -3.21
C LEU A 87 0.87 9.38 -2.87
N LEU A 88 1.75 8.69 -3.61
CA LEU A 88 3.19 8.67 -3.31
C LEU A 88 4.04 9.45 -4.31
N GLY A 89 3.60 9.64 -5.55
CA GLY A 89 4.42 10.24 -6.61
C GLY A 89 5.08 11.55 -6.22
N ASN A 90 4.28 12.53 -5.77
CA ASN A 90 4.78 13.85 -5.39
C ASN A 90 5.67 13.77 -4.14
N VAL A 91 5.25 13.01 -3.13
CA VAL A 91 6.01 12.82 -1.88
C VAL A 91 7.39 12.23 -2.17
N LEU A 92 7.47 11.22 -3.04
CA LEU A 92 8.74 10.60 -3.44
C LEU A 92 9.61 11.56 -4.25
N SER A 93 9.00 12.40 -5.10
CA SER A 93 9.73 13.42 -5.87
C SER A 93 10.35 14.47 -4.96
N ASP A 94 9.55 15.03 -4.04
CA ASP A 94 9.99 16.08 -3.12
C ASP A 94 11.07 15.57 -2.16
N LEU A 95 10.91 14.35 -1.64
CA LEU A 95 11.94 13.70 -0.82
C LEU A 95 13.21 13.43 -1.62
N SER A 96 13.11 13.10 -2.90
CA SER A 96 14.29 12.90 -3.74
C SER A 96 15.09 14.18 -3.91
N SER A 97 14.40 15.30 -4.16
CA SER A 97 15.02 16.63 -4.22
C SER A 97 15.59 17.06 -2.87
N PHE A 98 14.88 16.84 -1.77
CA PHE A 98 15.30 17.24 -0.44
C PHE A 98 16.51 16.44 0.07
N LEU A 99 16.52 15.12 -0.16
CA LEU A 99 17.59 14.22 0.30
C LEU A 99 18.77 14.13 -0.68
N GLY A 100 18.61 14.65 -1.91
CA GLY A 100 19.62 14.53 -2.97
C GLY A 100 19.84 13.08 -3.44
N ALA A 101 18.85 12.21 -3.25
CA ALA A 101 18.94 10.78 -3.54
C ALA A 101 17.70 10.28 -4.28
N ALA A 102 17.87 9.35 -5.22
CA ALA A 102 16.75 8.74 -5.93
C ALA A 102 15.96 7.78 -5.00
N PRO A 103 14.63 7.65 -5.15
CA PRO A 103 13.87 6.64 -4.43
C PRO A 103 14.39 5.24 -4.76
N GLY A 104 14.55 4.39 -3.74
CA GLY A 104 15.04 3.03 -3.93
C GLY A 104 14.08 2.10 -4.68
N GLY A 105 12.82 2.52 -4.90
CA GLY A 105 11.83 1.76 -5.67
C GLY A 105 11.38 0.45 -5.05
N VAL A 106 11.71 0.18 -3.78
CA VAL A 106 11.44 -1.08 -3.10
C VAL A 106 9.96 -1.16 -2.69
N PRO A 107 9.18 -2.12 -3.23
CA PRO A 107 7.79 -2.33 -2.83
C PRO A 107 7.65 -2.57 -1.32
N GLY A 108 6.62 -1.99 -0.70
CA GLY A 108 6.38 -2.16 0.73
C GLY A 108 7.46 -1.55 1.64
N GLY A 109 8.26 -0.59 1.15
CA GLY A 109 9.32 0.07 1.93
C GLY A 109 8.86 0.71 3.26
N VAL A 110 7.57 1.03 3.39
CA VAL A 110 6.96 1.48 4.66
C VAL A 110 7.15 0.44 5.78
N HIS A 111 7.06 -0.86 5.47
CA HIS A 111 7.21 -1.93 6.46
C HIS A 111 8.65 -2.09 6.98
N ARG A 112 9.64 -1.50 6.29
CA ARG A 112 11.04 -1.56 6.73
C ARG A 112 11.36 -0.63 7.89
N PHE A 113 10.46 0.31 8.21
CA PHE A 113 10.65 1.30 9.27
C PHE A 113 9.64 1.19 10.41
N ASP A 114 8.71 0.23 10.37
CA ASP A 114 7.72 0.04 11.42
C ASP A 114 8.32 -0.82 12.56
N GLU A 115 8.79 -0.16 13.62
CA GLU A 115 9.30 -0.83 14.82
C GLU A 115 8.28 -1.83 15.42
N ASN A 116 6.97 -1.60 15.26
CA ASN A 116 5.96 -2.54 15.75
C ASN A 116 5.90 -3.80 14.90
N TYR A 117 6.20 -3.71 13.60
CA TYR A 117 6.36 -4.90 12.74
C TYR A 117 7.59 -5.70 13.15
N TYR A 118 8.72 -5.05 13.44
CA TYR A 118 9.91 -5.73 13.97
C TYR A 118 9.64 -6.38 15.32
N ARG A 119 8.98 -5.68 16.27
CA ARG A 119 8.58 -6.30 17.55
C ARG A 119 7.68 -7.51 17.37
N ARG A 120 6.74 -7.49 16.42
CA ARG A 120 5.88 -8.65 16.11
C ARG A 120 6.66 -9.80 15.48
N MET A 121 7.61 -9.50 14.59
CA MET A 121 8.47 -10.52 13.98
C MET A 121 9.44 -11.12 14.99
N ASP A 122 9.98 -10.31 15.90
CA ASP A 122 10.82 -10.75 17.01
C ASP A 122 10.02 -11.63 17.98
N ALA A 123 8.78 -11.24 18.32
CA ALA A 123 7.88 -12.05 19.14
C ALA A 123 7.51 -13.39 18.47
N LEU A 124 7.21 -13.40 17.17
CA LEU A 124 6.97 -14.64 16.43
C LEU A 124 8.22 -15.52 16.38
N THR A 125 9.39 -14.92 16.15
CA THR A 125 10.67 -15.63 16.13
C THR A 125 11.03 -16.18 17.51
N PHE A 126 10.70 -15.45 18.58
CA PHE A 126 10.86 -15.88 19.96
C PHE A 126 10.02 -17.13 20.23
N VAL A 127 8.73 -17.11 19.90
CA VAL A 127 7.83 -18.26 20.06
C VAL A 127 8.33 -19.48 19.29
N VAL A 128 8.69 -19.31 18.01
CA VAL A 128 9.20 -20.41 17.17
C VAL A 128 10.51 -20.99 17.70
N LYS A 129 11.39 -20.17 18.27
CA LYS A 129 12.64 -20.65 18.89
C LYS A 129 12.43 -21.39 20.21
N HIS A 130 11.35 -21.11 20.93
CA HIS A 130 11.07 -21.67 22.25
C HIS A 130 10.08 -22.85 22.21
N ASP A 131 9.48 -23.16 21.05
CA ASP A 131 8.55 -24.29 20.85
C ASP A 131 9.27 -25.66 20.94
N ASP A 132 10.59 -25.71 20.65
CA ASP A 132 11.42 -26.92 20.71
C ASP A 132 12.10 -27.16 22.07
N GLY A 133 11.72 -26.40 23.12
CA GLY A 133 12.18 -26.63 24.49
C GLY A 133 13.62 -26.21 24.81
N MET A 134 14.30 -25.49 23.91
CA MET A 134 15.62 -24.90 24.15
C MET A 134 15.55 -23.37 24.16
N GLY A 135 15.59 -22.77 25.35
CA GLY A 135 15.59 -21.31 25.51
C GLY A 135 15.30 -20.80 26.93
N LEU A 136 15.63 -21.58 27.97
CA LEU A 136 15.35 -21.22 29.37
C LEU A 136 16.09 -19.94 29.84
N GLU A 137 17.04 -19.44 29.05
CA GLU A 137 17.88 -18.28 29.39
C GLU A 137 17.28 -16.93 28.98
N ASP A 138 16.24 -16.89 28.11
CA ASP A 138 15.61 -15.64 27.63
C ASP A 138 14.22 -15.37 28.27
N LEU A 139 13.87 -16.09 29.34
CA LEU A 139 12.58 -15.95 30.05
C LEU A 139 12.37 -14.54 30.64
N ASP A 140 13.44 -13.85 30.98
CA ASP A 140 13.44 -12.48 31.51
C ASP A 140 13.15 -11.41 30.44
N ARG A 141 13.15 -11.79 29.15
CA ARG A 141 12.84 -10.90 28.01
C ARG A 141 11.44 -11.12 27.44
N ALA A 142 10.66 -12.03 28.02
CA ALA A 142 9.28 -12.25 27.67
C ALA A 142 8.40 -11.10 28.21
N GLU A 143 7.73 -10.38 27.31
CA GLU A 143 6.65 -9.48 27.69
C GLU A 143 5.33 -10.28 27.74
N ILE A 144 5.13 -10.93 28.90
CA ILE A 144 4.00 -11.81 29.35
C ILE A 144 4.25 -13.31 29.19
#